data_AF-A0A6I9YTX0-F1
#
_entry.id   AF-A0A6I9YTX0-F1
#
_cell.length_a   1.000
_cell.length_b   1.000
_cell.length_c   1.000
_cell.angle_alpha   90.00
_cell.angle_beta   90.00
_cell.angle_gamma   90.00
#
_symmetry.space_group_name_H-M   'P 1'
#
loop_
_entity.id
_entity.type
_entity.pdbx_description
1 polymer ?
#
loop_
_entity_poly.entity_id
_entity_poly.type
_entity_poly.pdbx_seq_one_letter_code
_entity_poly.pdbx_strand_id
1 'polypeptide(L)'
;YPGSSRGGTSEGTYNISALVTIATKTFLRYDKLRVLIDSIRKFYPTVTIIIADDSQDIEHVQGPHIEQYFMPFGKGWFAGRNLAISQVTTKYVLWVDDDFIFTTRTKVEKLVDVLEKTSLDLVGGAVREITGYTTTYRQQISVQPGTEEGDCLRMRQGYHHTIEGFPDCVVTDGVINFFLARTEKVLQVGFDPRLNRVAHLEFFIDGLGILHVGSCSNVVVDHASKIKLPWLKSASEKQYAKFRYPNITKDMINTEQCLFYFKNHFKCMTGN
;
A
#
# COMPACT_ATOMS: atom_id res chain seq x y z
N TYR A 1 -14.46 49.91 -16.64
CA TYR A 1 -13.65 49.15 -15.67
C TYR A 1 -13.67 47.68 -16.03
N PRO A 2 -12.59 47.12 -16.60
CA PRO A 2 -12.41 45.68 -16.64
C PRO A 2 -11.67 45.25 -15.35
N GLY A 3 -12.33 44.45 -14.49
CA GLY A 3 -11.71 43.79 -13.34
C GLY A 3 -11.51 42.31 -13.68
N SER A 4 -10.27 41.93 -13.97
CA SER A 4 -9.37 41.24 -13.05
C SER A 4 -9.60 39.72 -12.99
N SER A 5 -8.79 39.07 -13.83
CA SER A 5 -8.17 37.76 -13.65
C SER A 5 -8.20 37.20 -12.23
N ARG A 6 -8.94 36.09 -12.02
CA ARG A 6 -8.59 35.13 -10.98
C ARG A 6 -7.57 34.16 -11.55
N GLY A 7 -6.31 34.42 -11.22
CA GLY A 7 -5.21 33.51 -11.48
C GLY A 7 -5.52 32.16 -10.86
N GLY A 8 -5.51 31.11 -11.70
CA GLY A 8 -5.40 29.74 -11.22
C GLY A 8 -4.11 29.64 -10.42
N THR A 9 -4.25 29.19 -9.17
CA THR A 9 -3.13 28.78 -8.33
C THR A 9 -2.27 27.82 -9.14
N SER A 10 -1.04 28.23 -9.44
CA SER A 10 -0.03 27.40 -10.06
C SER A 10 0.08 26.09 -9.28
N GLU A 11 -0.27 24.95 -9.90
CA GLU A 11 0.13 23.64 -9.41
C GLU A 11 1.65 23.69 -9.23
N GLY A 12 2.12 23.64 -7.98
CA GLY A 12 3.54 23.55 -7.69
C GLY A 12 4.03 22.26 -8.34
N THR A 13 4.83 22.38 -9.40
CA THR A 13 5.38 21.20 -10.09
C THR A 13 6.42 20.54 -9.18
N TYR A 14 6.00 19.53 -8.43
CA TYR A 14 6.88 18.71 -7.61
C TYR A 14 7.86 17.92 -8.48
N ASN A 15 9.14 17.87 -8.08
CA ASN A 15 10.08 16.91 -8.65
C ASN A 15 9.85 15.54 -8.01
N ILE A 16 8.93 14.76 -8.60
CA ILE A 16 8.51 13.46 -8.06
C ILE A 16 9.69 12.49 -7.92
N SER A 17 10.61 12.47 -8.89
CA SER A 17 11.82 11.64 -8.84
C SER A 17 12.76 11.95 -7.67
N ALA A 18 12.73 13.17 -7.13
CA ALA A 18 13.53 13.53 -5.96
C ALA A 18 12.79 13.24 -4.63
N LEU A 19 11.46 13.22 -4.65
CA LEU A 19 10.63 13.11 -3.45
C LEU A 19 10.11 11.70 -3.19
N VAL A 20 9.95 10.89 -4.23
CA VAL A 20 9.24 9.62 -4.17
C VAL A 20 10.09 8.48 -4.72
N THR A 21 10.14 7.39 -3.96
CA THR A 21 10.57 6.07 -4.45
C THR A 21 9.35 5.16 -4.48
N ILE A 22 9.21 4.37 -5.56
CA ILE A 22 8.16 3.35 -5.65
C ILE A 22 8.73 2.05 -5.10
N ALA A 23 8.07 1.47 -4.10
CA ALA A 23 8.45 0.20 -3.51
C ALA A 23 7.40 -0.86 -3.84
N THR A 24 7.86 -2.05 -4.22
CA THR A 24 7.00 -3.20 -4.47
C THR A 24 7.65 -4.49 -4.02
N LYS A 25 6.85 -5.55 -3.97
CA LYS A 25 7.30 -6.89 -3.61
C LYS A 25 6.71 -7.90 -4.59
N THR A 26 7.58 -8.74 -5.16
CA THR A 26 7.20 -9.80 -6.08
C THR A 26 7.39 -11.19 -5.47
N PHE A 27 6.68 -12.18 -6.03
CA PHE A 27 6.87 -13.60 -5.74
C PHE A 27 6.34 -14.44 -6.91
N LEU A 28 7.23 -15.04 -7.70
CA LEU A 28 6.87 -15.91 -8.84
C LEU A 28 6.01 -15.22 -9.93
N ARG A 29 5.97 -13.88 -9.97
CA ARG A 29 5.08 -13.07 -10.84
C ARG A 29 5.83 -12.06 -11.70
N TYR A 30 6.97 -12.45 -12.26
CA TYR A 30 7.79 -11.55 -13.08
C TYR A 30 7.07 -11.01 -14.33
N ASP A 31 6.07 -11.72 -14.87
CA ASP A 31 5.24 -11.20 -15.95
C ASP A 31 4.41 -9.98 -15.51
N LYS A 32 3.87 -10.00 -14.29
CA LYS A 32 3.13 -8.86 -13.71
C LYS A 32 4.07 -7.71 -13.36
N LEU A 33 5.19 -8.04 -12.71
CA LEU A 33 6.19 -7.06 -12.32
C LEU A 33 6.72 -6.26 -13.52
N ARG A 34 6.97 -6.91 -14.66
CA ARG A 34 7.37 -6.22 -15.90
C ARG A 34 6.31 -5.26 -16.41
N VAL A 35 5.04 -5.68 -16.42
CA VAL A 35 3.91 -4.82 -16.81
C VAL A 35 3.78 -3.62 -15.88
N LEU A 36 3.94 -3.82 -14.57
CA LEU A 36 3.99 -2.73 -13.58
C LEU A 36 5.11 -1.74 -13.93
N ILE A 37 6.35 -2.22 -14.07
CA ILE A 37 7.52 -1.39 -14.38
C ILE A 37 7.32 -0.61 -15.68
N ASP A 38 6.88 -1.27 -16.75
CA ASP A 38 6.64 -0.65 -18.05
C ASP A 38 5.56 0.45 -17.95
N SER A 39 4.51 0.20 -17.17
CA SER A 39 3.45 1.19 -16.95
C SER A 39 3.95 2.38 -16.12
N ILE A 40 4.76 2.16 -15.09
CA ILE A 40 5.38 3.23 -14.30
C ILE A 40 6.26 4.10 -15.20
N ARG A 41 7.12 3.47 -16.02
CA ARG A 41 8.08 4.19 -16.87
C ARG A 41 7.44 5.09 -17.93
N LYS A 42 6.19 4.82 -18.33
CA LYS A 42 5.40 5.71 -19.21
C LYS A 42 5.08 7.06 -18.58
N PHE A 43 4.95 7.13 -17.26
CA PHE A 43 4.51 8.34 -16.54
C PHE A 43 5.61 8.91 -15.62
N TYR A 44 6.48 8.07 -15.08
CA TYR A 44 7.54 8.41 -14.15
C TYR A 44 8.86 7.72 -14.56
N PRO A 45 9.49 8.18 -15.66
CA PRO A 45 10.64 7.49 -16.28
C PRO A 45 11.88 7.43 -15.40
N THR A 46 12.05 8.37 -14.47
CA THR A 46 13.26 8.54 -13.64
C THR A 46 13.04 8.25 -12.16
N VAL A 47 11.82 7.90 -11.73
CA VAL A 47 11.54 7.52 -10.33
C VAL A 47 12.21 6.18 -10.03
N THR A 48 12.93 6.08 -8.92
CA THR A 48 13.51 4.82 -8.46
C THR A 48 12.42 3.82 -8.10
N ILE A 49 12.59 2.57 -8.54
CA ILE A 49 11.74 1.43 -8.21
C ILE A 49 12.58 0.44 -7.41
N ILE A 50 12.16 0.17 -6.17
CA ILE A 50 12.78 -0.82 -5.29
C ILE A 50 11.87 -2.05 -5.24
N ILE A 51 12.46 -3.21 -5.50
CA ILE A 51 11.76 -4.49 -5.62
C ILE A 51 12.32 -5.43 -4.57
N ALA A 52 11.49 -5.87 -3.61
CA ALA A 52 11.81 -7.01 -2.77
C ALA A 52 11.30 -8.30 -3.41
N ASP A 53 12.16 -9.33 -3.48
CA ASP A 53 11.88 -10.57 -4.20
C ASP A 53 12.20 -11.79 -3.33
N ASP A 54 11.19 -12.60 -3.01
CA ASP A 54 11.33 -13.86 -2.28
C ASP A 54 11.02 -15.09 -3.15
N SER A 55 11.20 -14.98 -4.47
CA SER A 55 11.06 -16.09 -5.41
C SER A 55 12.20 -17.11 -5.25
N GLN A 56 11.95 -18.38 -5.59
CA GLN A 56 12.98 -19.42 -5.56
C GLN A 56 13.89 -19.31 -6.79
N ASP A 57 13.26 -19.33 -7.96
CA ASP A 57 13.93 -19.15 -9.24
C ASP A 57 13.94 -17.64 -9.54
N ILE A 58 15.11 -17.04 -9.38
CA ILE A 58 15.30 -15.60 -9.48
C ILE A 58 15.45 -15.18 -10.95
N GLU A 59 14.63 -14.22 -11.38
CA GLU A 59 14.87 -13.46 -12.61
C GLU A 59 15.43 -12.09 -12.24
N HIS A 60 16.62 -11.78 -12.74
CA HIS A 60 17.21 -10.46 -12.55
C HIS A 60 16.48 -9.42 -13.40
N VAL A 61 15.77 -8.51 -12.73
CA VAL A 61 15.08 -7.40 -13.36
C VAL A 61 16.05 -6.21 -13.40
N GLN A 62 16.58 -5.93 -14.59
CA GLN A 62 17.54 -4.85 -14.81
C GLN A 62 16.89 -3.69 -15.58
N GLY A 63 17.35 -2.47 -15.31
CA GLY A 63 16.93 -1.27 -16.01
C GLY A 63 17.32 0.01 -15.27
N PRO A 64 17.12 1.18 -15.89
CA PRO A 64 17.42 2.45 -15.25
C PRO A 64 16.54 2.64 -14.01
N HIS A 65 17.16 3.09 -12.92
CA HIS A 65 16.51 3.37 -11.64
C HIS A 65 15.72 2.17 -11.07
N ILE A 66 16.23 0.95 -11.26
CA ILE A 66 15.69 -0.28 -10.69
C ILE A 66 16.70 -0.85 -9.70
N GLU A 67 16.23 -1.15 -8.50
CA GLU A 67 16.99 -1.85 -7.47
C GLU A 67 16.19 -3.08 -7.03
N GLN A 68 16.78 -4.26 -7.15
CA GLN A 68 16.15 -5.53 -6.78
C GLN A 68 16.92 -6.18 -5.64
N TYR A 69 16.21 -6.51 -4.57
CA TYR A 69 16.75 -7.10 -3.36
C TYR A 69 16.12 -8.47 -3.11
N PHE A 70 16.96 -9.46 -2.83
CA PHE A 70 16.55 -10.86 -2.71
C PHE A 70 16.40 -11.28 -1.25
N MET A 71 15.38 -12.09 -1.00
CA MET A 71 15.07 -12.69 0.29
C MET A 71 15.07 -14.21 0.21
N PRO A 72 15.19 -14.91 1.35
CA PRO A 72 14.92 -16.34 1.40
C PRO A 72 13.56 -16.68 0.78
N PHE A 73 13.49 -17.83 0.10
CA PHE A 73 12.29 -18.25 -0.61
C PHE A 73 11.03 -18.18 0.27
N GLY A 74 10.01 -17.48 -0.23
CA GLY A 74 8.71 -17.38 0.41
C GLY A 74 8.72 -16.71 1.78
N LYS A 75 9.75 -15.89 2.09
CA LYS A 75 9.93 -15.20 3.37
C LYS A 75 8.69 -14.43 3.82
N GLY A 76 7.88 -13.92 2.89
CA GLY A 76 6.56 -13.38 3.19
C GLY A 76 6.39 -11.92 2.80
N TRP A 77 5.13 -11.49 2.82
CA TRP A 77 4.70 -10.19 2.33
C TRP A 77 5.22 -9.03 3.20
N PHE A 78 4.97 -9.05 4.51
CA PHE A 78 5.41 -8.00 5.44
C PHE A 78 6.93 -7.92 5.60
N ALA A 79 7.62 -9.06 5.61
CA ALA A 79 9.09 -9.08 5.58
C ALA A 79 9.63 -8.38 4.31
N GLY A 80 9.02 -8.63 3.15
CA GLY A 80 9.40 -7.96 1.91
C GLY A 80 9.09 -6.46 1.88
N ARG A 81 7.99 -6.02 2.51
CA ARG A 81 7.72 -4.59 2.70
C ARG A 81 8.84 -3.91 3.48
N ASN A 82 9.21 -4.47 4.63
CA ASN A 82 10.30 -3.94 5.45
C ASN A 82 11.61 -3.87 4.66
N LEU A 83 11.96 -4.93 3.93
CA LEU A 83 13.17 -4.93 3.12
C LEU A 83 13.14 -3.79 2.10
N ALA A 84 12.12 -3.72 1.24
CA ALA A 84 12.06 -2.69 0.21
C ALA A 84 12.08 -1.27 0.80
N ILE A 85 11.29 -1.02 1.85
CA ILE A 85 11.16 0.32 2.44
C ILE A 85 12.43 0.73 3.20
N SER A 86 13.16 -0.22 3.79
CA SER A 86 14.45 0.06 4.45
C SER A 86 15.54 0.57 3.50
N GLN A 87 15.36 0.36 2.19
CA GLN A 87 16.28 0.85 1.15
C GLN A 87 15.84 2.21 0.57
N VAL A 88 14.65 2.71 0.93
CA VAL A 88 14.15 3.99 0.42
C VAL A 88 14.89 5.15 1.10
N THR A 89 15.47 6.03 0.29
CA THR A 89 16.19 7.23 0.76
C THR A 89 15.43 8.53 0.52
N THR A 90 14.34 8.49 -0.24
CA THR A 90 13.50 9.65 -0.54
C THR A 90 12.51 9.94 0.59
N LYS A 91 11.99 11.17 0.62
CA LYS A 91 11.06 11.65 1.65
C LYS A 91 9.80 10.78 1.75
N TYR A 92 9.31 10.30 0.61
CA TYR A 92 8.11 9.49 0.52
C TYR A 92 8.35 8.17 -0.19
N VAL A 93 7.67 7.14 0.29
CA VAL A 93 7.54 5.86 -0.40
C VAL A 93 6.12 5.69 -0.93
N LEU A 94 5.99 5.33 -2.21
CA LEU A 94 4.74 4.86 -2.79
C LEU A 94 4.74 3.34 -2.78
N TRP A 95 3.89 2.72 -1.97
CA TRP A 95 3.70 1.27 -1.99
C TRP A 95 2.74 0.87 -3.11
N VAL A 96 3.14 -0.13 -3.91
CA VAL A 96 2.32 -0.72 -4.98
C VAL A 96 2.44 -2.25 -4.96
N ASP A 97 1.35 -2.96 -5.27
CA ASP A 97 1.40 -4.40 -5.54
C ASP A 97 1.93 -4.65 -6.97
N ASP A 98 2.64 -5.77 -7.17
CA ASP A 98 3.37 -6.11 -8.41
C ASP A 98 2.48 -6.30 -9.66
N ASP A 99 1.16 -6.28 -9.49
CA ASP A 99 0.13 -6.48 -10.52
C ASP A 99 -0.72 -5.22 -10.76
N PHE A 100 -0.26 -4.07 -10.25
CA PHE A 100 -0.84 -2.78 -10.58
C PHE A 100 -0.36 -2.25 -11.95
N ILE A 101 -1.17 -1.39 -12.54
CA ILE A 101 -0.93 -0.78 -13.85
C ILE A 101 -1.16 0.73 -13.71
N PHE A 102 -0.10 1.49 -13.92
CA PHE A 102 -0.16 2.94 -13.92
C PHE A 102 -0.86 3.43 -15.19
N THR A 103 -1.73 4.42 -15.02
CA THR A 103 -2.51 5.03 -16.10
C THR A 103 -2.46 6.54 -16.00
N THR A 104 -3.14 7.24 -16.91
CA THR A 104 -3.31 8.70 -16.83
C THR A 104 -4.01 9.18 -15.55
N ARG A 105 -4.69 8.29 -14.81
CA ARG A 105 -5.33 8.57 -13.51
C ARG A 105 -4.38 8.39 -12.32
N THR A 106 -3.21 7.80 -12.52
CA THR A 106 -2.25 7.50 -11.44
C THR A 106 -1.35 8.71 -11.21
N LYS A 107 -1.93 9.77 -10.63
CA LYS A 107 -1.30 11.07 -10.38
C LYS A 107 -0.64 11.13 -9.00
N VAL A 108 0.62 10.70 -8.93
CA VAL A 108 1.42 10.66 -7.69
C VAL A 108 1.65 12.07 -7.16
N GLU A 109 1.77 13.07 -8.04
CA GLU A 109 1.89 14.48 -7.71
C GLU A 109 0.74 15.00 -6.84
N LYS A 110 -0.48 14.46 -7.01
CA LYS A 110 -1.64 14.84 -6.18
C LYS A 110 -1.55 14.26 -4.77
N LEU A 111 -1.00 13.06 -4.61
CA LEU A 111 -0.77 12.47 -3.29
C LEU A 111 0.34 13.22 -2.55
N VAL A 112 1.41 13.62 -3.28
CA VAL A 112 2.47 14.47 -2.72
C VAL A 112 1.89 15.81 -2.25
N ASP A 113 1.05 16.46 -3.06
CA ASP A 113 0.42 17.75 -2.69
C ASP A 113 -0.34 17.66 -1.37
N VAL A 114 -1.07 16.56 -1.16
CA VAL A 114 -1.78 16.29 0.11
C VAL A 114 -0.80 16.18 1.28
N LEU A 115 0.28 15.39 1.16
CA LEU A 115 1.23 15.21 2.26
C LEU A 115 2.11 16.45 2.53
N GLU A 116 2.31 17.31 1.54
CA GLU A 116 3.03 18.59 1.72
C GLU A 116 2.18 19.67 2.37
N LYS A 117 0.86 19.67 2.16
CA LYS A 117 -0.06 20.73 2.64
C LYS A 117 -0.90 20.34 3.85
N THR A 118 -0.74 19.13 4.36
CA THR A 118 -1.47 18.63 5.54
C THR A 118 -0.52 18.02 6.56
N SER A 119 -1.03 17.71 7.75
CA SER A 119 -0.30 16.98 8.80
C SER A 119 -0.36 15.46 8.63
N LEU A 120 -0.84 14.96 7.48
CA LEU A 120 -0.94 13.53 7.24
C LEU A 120 0.44 12.90 7.03
N ASP A 121 0.56 11.66 7.46
CA ASP A 121 1.76 10.83 7.31
C ASP A 121 1.63 9.86 6.13
N LEU A 122 0.40 9.49 5.77
CA LEU A 122 0.09 8.52 4.73
C LEU A 122 -1.22 8.89 4.02
N VAL A 123 -1.24 8.78 2.69
CA VAL A 123 -2.44 8.96 1.87
C VAL A 123 -2.60 7.82 0.86
N GLY A 124 -3.73 7.12 0.93
CA GLY A 124 -4.11 6.07 -0.01
C GLY A 124 -4.81 6.61 -1.26
N GLY A 125 -4.66 5.92 -2.39
CA GLY A 125 -5.47 6.13 -3.58
C GLY A 125 -6.63 5.14 -3.71
N ALA A 126 -7.14 4.99 -4.92
CA ALA A 126 -8.11 3.95 -5.27
C ALA A 126 -7.50 2.92 -6.24
N VAL A 127 -7.97 1.69 -6.16
CA VAL A 127 -7.62 0.61 -7.09
C VAL A 127 -8.84 0.28 -7.94
N ARG A 128 -8.65 0.25 -9.27
CA ARG A 128 -9.70 -0.09 -10.24
C ARG A 128 -9.44 -1.46 -10.84
N GLU A 129 -10.35 -2.38 -10.61
CA GLU A 129 -10.35 -3.71 -11.22
C GLU A 129 -10.69 -3.63 -12.72
N ILE A 130 -10.30 -4.64 -13.49
CA ILE A 130 -10.55 -4.68 -14.95
C ILE A 130 -12.04 -4.62 -15.31
N THR A 131 -12.92 -5.03 -14.38
CA THR A 131 -14.38 -4.94 -14.52
C THR A 131 -14.90 -3.50 -14.48
N GLY A 132 -14.04 -2.53 -14.17
CA GLY A 132 -14.38 -1.12 -13.98
C GLY A 132 -14.73 -0.77 -12.52
N TYR A 133 -14.85 -1.76 -11.63
CA TYR A 133 -15.11 -1.51 -10.22
C TYR A 133 -13.91 -0.83 -9.54
N THR A 134 -14.14 0.26 -8.81
CA THR A 134 -13.10 1.01 -8.10
C THR A 134 -13.33 0.94 -6.59
N THR A 135 -12.27 0.65 -5.85
CA THR A 135 -12.29 0.58 -4.39
C THR A 135 -11.16 1.39 -3.78
N THR A 136 -11.45 2.10 -2.69
CA THR A 136 -10.46 2.81 -1.87
C THR A 136 -10.10 2.06 -0.59
N TYR A 137 -10.92 1.07 -0.20
CA TYR A 137 -10.83 0.34 1.06
C TYR A 137 -10.58 1.27 2.27
N ARG A 138 -11.56 2.09 2.64
CA ARG A 138 -11.44 3.02 3.78
C ARG A 138 -11.98 2.38 5.05
N GLN A 139 -11.18 2.40 6.12
CA GLN A 139 -11.58 1.89 7.43
C GLN A 139 -11.54 2.99 8.49
N GLN A 140 -12.48 2.91 9.42
CA GLN A 140 -12.42 3.58 10.71
C GLN A 140 -12.14 2.53 11.78
N ILE A 141 -11.14 2.79 12.60
CA ILE A 141 -10.69 1.95 13.70
C ILE A 141 -10.89 2.75 14.98
N SER A 142 -11.56 2.15 15.95
CA SER A 142 -11.78 2.73 17.27
C SER A 142 -11.40 1.73 18.34
N VAL A 143 -10.75 2.22 19.40
CA VAL A 143 -10.43 1.43 20.58
C VAL A 143 -11.52 1.63 21.62
N GLN A 144 -12.14 0.54 22.05
CA GLN A 144 -13.07 0.53 23.17
C GLN A 144 -12.32 0.11 24.43
N PRO A 145 -12.38 0.92 25.50
CA PRO A 145 -11.83 0.53 26.79
C PRO A 145 -12.40 -0.82 27.24
N GLY A 146 -11.52 -1.74 27.57
CA GLY A 146 -11.89 -3.06 28.06
C GLY A 146 -11.75 -3.18 29.57
N THR A 147 -11.25 -4.33 30.03
CA THR A 147 -10.94 -4.59 31.44
C THR A 147 -9.42 -4.63 31.63
N GLU A 148 -8.94 -5.04 32.81
CA GLU A 148 -7.50 -5.29 33.04
C GLU A 148 -6.88 -6.28 32.04
N GLU A 149 -7.70 -7.11 31.40
CA GLU A 149 -7.29 -8.06 30.36
C GLU A 149 -7.07 -7.40 29.00
N GLY A 150 -7.30 -6.10 28.85
CA GLY A 150 -7.06 -5.36 27.61
C GLY A 150 -8.29 -4.85 26.90
N ASP A 151 -8.02 -3.99 25.92
CA ASP A 151 -9.00 -3.21 25.17
C ASP A 151 -9.55 -3.98 23.97
N CYS A 152 -10.56 -3.41 23.32
CA CYS A 152 -11.23 -4.02 22.18
C CYS A 152 -11.19 -3.12 20.95
N LEU A 153 -10.71 -3.66 19.84
CA LEU A 153 -10.77 -2.98 18.55
C LEU A 153 -12.16 -3.09 17.94
N ARG A 154 -12.65 -1.98 17.40
CA ARG A 154 -13.82 -1.94 16.53
C ARG A 154 -13.46 -1.31 15.20
N MET A 155 -13.70 -2.07 14.15
CA MET A 155 -13.44 -1.67 12.77
C MET A 155 -14.75 -1.53 12.01
N ARG A 156 -14.86 -0.48 11.20
CA ARG A 156 -15.99 -0.27 10.29
C ARG A 156 -15.49 0.33 8.99
N GLN A 157 -16.14 -0.02 7.89
CA GLN A 157 -15.93 0.69 6.63
C GLN A 157 -16.42 2.13 6.77
N GLY A 158 -15.59 3.09 6.37
CA GLY A 158 -15.93 4.51 6.51
C GLY A 158 -14.72 5.42 6.55
N TYR A 159 -14.98 6.69 6.84
CA TYR A 159 -13.98 7.74 7.02
C TYR A 159 -14.50 8.76 8.04
N HIS A 160 -13.62 9.57 8.61
CA HIS A 160 -13.96 10.51 9.67
C HIS A 160 -14.52 11.84 9.14
N HIS A 161 -13.80 12.49 8.24
CA HIS A 161 -14.20 13.76 7.62
C HIS A 161 -13.40 14.04 6.34
N THR A 162 -13.86 14.99 5.53
CA THR A 162 -13.16 15.50 4.33
C THR A 162 -11.98 16.37 4.71
N ILE A 163 -10.90 16.31 3.94
CA ILE A 163 -9.70 17.12 4.17
C ILE A 163 -9.92 18.51 3.55
N GLU A 164 -9.69 19.57 4.35
CA GLU A 164 -9.80 20.95 3.88
C GLU A 164 -8.83 21.21 2.71
N GLY A 165 -9.32 21.85 1.64
CA GLY A 165 -8.56 22.08 0.41
C GLY A 165 -8.44 20.87 -0.54
N PHE A 166 -8.87 19.68 -0.11
CA PHE A 166 -8.79 18.44 -0.89
C PHE A 166 -10.13 17.68 -0.87
N PRO A 167 -11.13 18.11 -1.67
CA PRO A 167 -12.51 17.60 -1.57
C PRO A 167 -12.67 16.11 -1.92
N ASP A 168 -11.75 15.56 -2.72
CA ASP A 168 -11.73 14.13 -3.07
C ASP A 168 -11.04 13.26 -2.03
N CYS A 169 -10.55 13.86 -0.94
CA CYS A 169 -9.74 13.21 0.08
C CYS A 169 -10.39 13.30 1.47
N VAL A 170 -10.25 12.22 2.24
CA VAL A 170 -10.85 12.07 3.57
C VAL A 170 -9.83 11.53 4.57
N VAL A 171 -10.02 11.84 5.86
CA VAL A 171 -9.27 11.23 6.96
C VAL A 171 -9.88 9.86 7.30
N THR A 172 -9.05 8.84 7.42
CA THR A 172 -9.44 7.44 7.66
C THR A 172 -8.33 6.77 8.46
N ASP A 173 -8.53 5.55 8.98
CA ASP A 173 -7.50 4.85 9.76
C ASP A 173 -6.80 3.74 8.97
N GLY A 174 -7.38 3.29 7.87
CA GLY A 174 -6.77 2.28 6.99
C GLY A 174 -7.17 2.47 5.54
N VAL A 175 -6.25 2.15 4.64
CA VAL A 175 -6.41 2.29 3.19
C VAL A 175 -6.01 1.03 2.43
N ILE A 176 -6.40 0.95 1.16
CA ILE A 176 -5.95 -0.10 0.25
C ILE A 176 -4.43 -0.07 0.04
N ASN A 177 -3.84 -1.19 -0.40
CA ASN A 177 -2.41 -1.38 -0.75
C ASN A 177 -1.88 -0.53 -1.93
N PHE A 178 -2.41 0.68 -2.10
CA PHE A 178 -1.90 1.72 -2.98
C PHE A 178 -1.85 3.02 -2.18
N PHE A 179 -0.70 3.34 -1.60
CA PHE A 179 -0.56 4.52 -0.73
C PHE A 179 0.83 5.15 -0.82
N LEU A 180 0.85 6.48 -0.73
CA LEU A 180 2.05 7.27 -0.52
C LEU A 180 2.20 7.56 0.97
N ALA A 181 3.40 7.43 1.53
CA ALA A 181 3.64 7.68 2.94
C ALA A 181 5.01 8.32 3.19
N ARG A 182 5.15 9.06 4.29
CA ARG A 182 6.44 9.51 4.82
C ARG A 182 7.29 8.29 5.15
N THR A 183 8.44 8.17 4.51
CA THR A 183 9.30 6.98 4.63
C THR A 183 9.65 6.70 6.09
N GLU A 184 10.01 7.73 6.85
CA GLU A 184 10.36 7.62 8.28
C GLU A 184 9.21 7.07 9.14
N LYS A 185 7.96 7.43 8.83
CA LYS A 185 6.78 7.01 9.58
C LYS A 185 6.44 5.55 9.34
N VAL A 186 6.58 5.10 8.09
CA VAL A 186 6.40 3.68 7.76
C VAL A 186 7.49 2.82 8.40
N LEU A 187 8.74 3.32 8.44
CA LEU A 187 9.84 2.64 9.14
C LEU A 187 9.64 2.61 10.66
N GLN A 188 9.10 3.69 11.25
CA GLN A 188 8.81 3.77 12.67
C GLN A 188 7.78 2.72 13.11
N VAL A 189 6.72 2.51 12.33
CA VAL A 189 5.67 1.52 12.62
C VAL A 189 6.16 0.10 12.28
N GLY A 190 6.72 -0.07 11.07
CA GLY A 190 7.17 -1.36 10.56
C GLY A 190 6.03 -2.34 10.26
N PHE A 191 6.34 -3.40 9.52
CA PHE A 191 5.41 -4.47 9.21
C PHE A 191 5.81 -5.75 9.96
N ASP A 192 4.93 -6.39 10.74
CA ASP A 192 5.33 -7.60 11.49
C ASP A 192 5.63 -8.79 10.55
N PRO A 193 6.88 -9.26 10.44
CA PRO A 193 7.23 -10.34 9.53
C PRO A 193 6.66 -11.71 9.95
N ARG A 194 5.95 -11.84 11.08
CA ARG A 194 5.18 -13.04 11.42
C ARG A 194 3.92 -13.16 10.56
N LEU A 195 3.43 -12.05 10.00
CA LEU A 195 2.28 -12.00 9.10
C LEU A 195 2.72 -12.19 7.64
N ASN A 196 2.94 -13.46 7.26
CA ASN A 196 3.59 -13.78 5.99
C ASN A 196 2.72 -13.67 4.74
N ARG A 197 1.39 -13.85 4.85
CA ARG A 197 0.50 -14.03 3.68
C ARG A 197 -0.86 -13.35 3.79
N VAL A 198 -1.35 -13.16 5.01
CA VAL A 198 -2.61 -12.47 5.29
C VAL A 198 -2.27 -11.36 6.25
N ALA A 199 -2.42 -10.14 5.75
CA ALA A 199 -2.48 -8.93 6.52
C ALA A 199 -3.03 -7.83 5.60
N HIS A 200 -3.66 -6.81 6.15
CA HIS A 200 -3.93 -5.56 5.49
C HIS A 200 -4.02 -4.43 6.52
N LEU A 201 -4.79 -4.65 7.59
CA LEU A 201 -5.06 -3.64 8.62
C LEU A 201 -4.06 -3.65 9.77
N GLU A 202 -3.27 -4.70 9.92
CA GLU A 202 -2.34 -4.90 11.04
C GLU A 202 -1.27 -3.81 11.09
N PHE A 203 -0.80 -3.35 9.93
CA PHE A 203 0.09 -2.18 9.85
C PHE A 203 -0.58 -0.91 10.38
N PHE A 204 -1.84 -0.71 10.04
CA PHE A 204 -2.59 0.47 10.48
C PHE A 204 -2.97 0.39 11.96
N ILE A 205 -3.24 -0.81 12.47
CA ILE A 205 -3.49 -1.09 13.89
C ILE A 205 -2.22 -0.81 14.70
N ASP A 206 -1.07 -1.36 14.28
CA ASP A 206 0.24 -1.10 14.92
C ASP A 206 0.65 0.39 14.80
N GLY A 207 0.09 1.11 13.83
CA GLY A 207 0.29 2.55 13.62
C GLY A 207 -0.70 3.47 14.36
N LEU A 208 -1.65 2.95 15.14
CA LEU A 208 -2.60 3.77 15.89
C LEU A 208 -1.87 4.69 16.87
N GLY A 209 -2.20 5.99 16.83
CA GLY A 209 -1.52 7.02 17.62
C GLY A 209 -0.17 7.47 17.06
N ILE A 210 0.33 6.85 15.98
CA ILE A 210 1.58 7.22 15.29
C ILE A 210 1.32 7.81 13.91
N LEU A 211 0.40 7.21 13.15
CA LEU A 211 0.08 7.58 11.77
C LEU A 211 -1.20 8.42 11.69
N HIS A 212 -1.12 9.58 11.02
CA HIS A 212 -2.30 10.26 10.51
C HIS A 212 -2.54 9.85 9.05
N VAL A 213 -3.67 9.18 8.81
CA VAL A 213 -3.96 8.53 7.53
C VAL A 213 -5.09 9.24 6.78
N GLY A 214 -4.93 9.38 5.46
CA GLY A 214 -5.95 9.87 4.54
C GLY A 214 -6.16 8.97 3.34
N SER A 215 -7.23 9.21 2.58
CA SER A 215 -7.54 8.49 1.33
C SER A 215 -8.15 9.42 0.30
N CYS A 216 -7.61 9.43 -0.92
CA CYS A 216 -8.09 10.20 -2.06
C CYS A 216 -8.72 9.29 -3.11
N SER A 217 -9.98 9.52 -3.50
CA SER A 217 -10.66 8.70 -4.52
C SER A 217 -10.30 9.06 -5.96
N ASN A 218 -9.69 10.23 -6.19
CA ASN A 218 -9.39 10.76 -7.53
C ASN A 218 -7.99 10.37 -8.07
N VAL A 219 -7.16 9.71 -7.27
CA VAL A 219 -5.89 9.12 -7.71
C VAL A 219 -6.07 7.62 -7.80
N VAL A 220 -6.04 7.09 -9.02
CA VAL A 220 -6.47 5.71 -9.29
C VAL A 220 -5.37 4.93 -9.98
N VAL A 221 -5.09 3.73 -9.51
CA VAL A 221 -4.25 2.73 -10.18
C VAL A 221 -5.13 1.58 -10.67
N ASP A 222 -4.84 1.04 -11.86
CA ASP A 222 -5.59 -0.11 -12.36
C ASP A 222 -4.96 -1.41 -11.84
N HIS A 223 -5.75 -2.46 -11.69
CA HIS A 223 -5.31 -3.79 -11.27
C HIS A 223 -5.34 -4.75 -12.48
N ALA A 224 -4.26 -5.49 -12.70
CA ALA A 224 -4.23 -6.53 -13.73
C ALA A 224 -5.30 -7.61 -13.43
N SER A 225 -5.98 -8.11 -14.47
CA SER A 225 -7.06 -9.08 -14.29
C SER A 225 -6.60 -10.31 -13.50
N LYS A 226 -7.31 -10.61 -12.41
CA LYS A 226 -7.24 -11.89 -11.69
C LYS A 226 -8.06 -12.99 -12.38
N ILE A 227 -8.92 -12.61 -13.32
CA ILE A 227 -9.85 -13.50 -14.02
C ILE A 227 -9.13 -14.08 -15.24
N LYS A 228 -8.66 -15.32 -15.10
CA LYS A 228 -8.28 -16.19 -16.21
C LYS A 228 -8.93 -17.55 -16.02
N LEU A 229 -9.39 -18.14 -17.12
CA LEU A 229 -9.93 -19.50 -17.13
C LEU A 229 -8.85 -20.49 -16.62
N PRO A 230 -9.20 -21.51 -15.82
CA PRO A 230 -8.23 -22.38 -15.14
C PRO A 230 -7.21 -23.05 -16.06
N TRP A 231 -7.60 -23.39 -17.28
CA TRP A 231 -6.73 -24.03 -18.29
C TRP A 231 -5.77 -23.07 -18.99
N LEU A 232 -6.01 -21.76 -18.91
CA LEU A 232 -5.11 -20.72 -19.45
C LEU A 232 -4.06 -20.25 -18.42
N LYS A 233 -4.05 -20.84 -17.21
CA LYS A 233 -3.08 -20.50 -16.17
C LYS A 233 -1.71 -21.10 -16.50
N SER A 234 -0.69 -20.27 -16.49
CA SER A 234 0.71 -20.70 -16.63
C SER A 234 1.13 -21.61 -15.46
N ALA A 235 2.26 -22.31 -15.61
CA ALA A 235 2.83 -23.09 -14.52
C ALA A 235 3.17 -22.22 -13.29
N SER A 236 3.73 -21.03 -13.51
CA SER A 236 4.03 -20.06 -12.45
C SER A 236 2.76 -19.57 -11.74
N GLU A 237 1.68 -19.27 -12.46
CA GLU A 237 0.39 -18.86 -11.88
C GLU A 237 -0.22 -19.99 -11.02
N LYS A 238 -0.10 -21.25 -11.44
CA LYS A 238 -0.54 -22.41 -10.66
C LYS A 238 0.30 -22.60 -9.39
N GLN A 239 1.61 -22.39 -9.47
CA GLN A 239 2.51 -22.45 -8.31
C GLN A 239 2.20 -21.32 -7.33
N TYR A 240 2.08 -20.08 -7.80
CA TYR A 240 1.72 -18.91 -7.00
C TYR A 240 0.39 -19.09 -6.27
N ALA A 241 -0.63 -19.65 -6.93
CA ALA A 241 -1.95 -19.87 -6.32
C ALA A 241 -1.90 -20.73 -5.05
N LYS A 242 -0.94 -21.67 -4.93
CA LYS A 242 -0.74 -22.50 -3.73
C LYS A 242 -0.32 -21.69 -2.51
N PHE A 243 0.34 -20.55 -2.71
CA PHE A 243 0.82 -19.67 -1.64
C PHE A 243 -0.12 -18.49 -1.36
N ARG A 244 -0.93 -18.09 -2.34
CA ARG A 244 -1.85 -16.93 -2.22
C ARG A 244 -3.07 -17.23 -1.34
N TYR A 245 -3.57 -18.46 -1.42
CA TYR A 245 -4.72 -18.93 -0.66
C TYR A 245 -4.27 -20.09 0.24
N PRO A 246 -3.46 -19.83 1.27
CA PRO A 246 -3.16 -20.86 2.24
C PRO A 246 -4.45 -21.27 2.95
N ASN A 247 -4.58 -22.54 3.30
CA ASN A 247 -5.62 -22.95 4.24
C ASN A 247 -5.36 -22.21 5.54
N ILE A 248 -6.30 -21.35 5.96
CA ILE A 248 -6.19 -20.63 7.23
C ILE A 248 -6.11 -21.69 8.33
N THR A 249 -4.94 -21.80 8.97
CA THR A 249 -4.74 -22.73 10.09
C THR A 249 -5.13 -22.05 11.39
N LYS A 250 -5.46 -22.85 12.41
CA LYS A 250 -5.66 -22.34 13.78
C LYS A 250 -4.44 -21.56 14.28
N ASP A 251 -3.24 -21.99 13.89
CA ASP A 251 -1.99 -21.33 14.28
C ASP A 251 -1.85 -19.92 13.68
N MET A 252 -2.35 -19.69 12.46
CA MET A 252 -2.35 -18.35 11.85
C MET A 252 -3.29 -17.40 12.60
N ILE A 253 -4.50 -17.86 12.94
CA ILE A 253 -5.48 -17.10 13.71
C ILE A 253 -4.94 -16.81 15.12
N ASN A 254 -4.38 -17.82 15.77
CA ASN A 254 -3.76 -17.67 17.09
C ASN A 254 -2.58 -16.70 17.04
N THR A 255 -1.76 -16.74 15.98
CA THR A 255 -0.64 -15.81 15.80
C THR A 255 -1.16 -14.38 15.70
N GLU A 256 -2.14 -14.13 14.84
CA GLU A 256 -2.74 -12.80 14.67
C GLU A 256 -3.36 -12.27 15.98
N GLN A 257 -4.13 -13.10 16.70
CA GLN A 257 -4.70 -12.74 17.99
C GLN A 257 -3.62 -12.46 19.05
N CYS A 258 -2.59 -13.30 19.14
CA CYS A 258 -1.45 -13.07 20.02
C CYS A 258 -0.72 -11.77 19.68
N LEU A 259 -0.57 -11.44 18.39
CA LEU A 259 0.06 -10.18 17.97
C LEU A 259 -0.72 -8.97 18.50
N PHE A 260 -2.03 -8.94 18.29
CA PHE A 260 -2.86 -7.83 18.75
C PHE A 260 -2.85 -7.70 20.28
N TYR A 261 -2.88 -8.82 21.00
CA TYR A 261 -2.79 -8.81 22.45
C TYR A 261 -1.42 -8.35 22.94
N PHE A 262 -0.33 -9.00 22.52
CA PHE A 262 0.98 -8.73 23.10
C PHE A 262 1.61 -7.41 22.65
N LYS A 263 1.28 -6.91 21.45
CA LYS A 263 1.78 -5.61 21.00
C LYS A 263 0.93 -4.44 21.48
N ASN A 264 -0.38 -4.60 21.35
CA ASN A 264 -1.31 -3.48 21.45
C ASN A 264 -2.27 -3.61 22.64
N HIS A 265 -2.15 -4.68 23.44
CA HIS A 265 -3.03 -4.98 24.56
C HIS A 265 -4.51 -5.07 24.17
N PHE A 266 -4.79 -5.54 22.95
CA PHE A 266 -6.15 -5.76 22.47
C PHE A 266 -6.55 -7.22 22.68
N LYS A 267 -7.57 -7.45 23.52
CA LYS A 267 -8.12 -8.79 23.79
C LYS A 267 -9.24 -9.21 22.84
N CYS A 268 -9.84 -8.25 22.15
CA CYS A 268 -10.89 -8.55 21.19
C CYS A 268 -10.87 -7.63 19.97
N MET A 269 -11.42 -8.13 18.88
CA MET A 269 -11.60 -7.39 17.65
C MET A 269 -13.00 -7.66 17.10
N THR A 270 -13.75 -6.60 16.85
CA THR A 270 -15.11 -6.66 16.30
C THR A 270 -15.15 -5.90 14.98
N GLY A 271 -15.63 -6.57 13.94
CA GLY A 271 -15.94 -5.97 12.65
C GLY A 271 -17.44 -6.00 12.40
N ASN A 272 -17.93 -5.05 11.60
CA ASN A 272 -19.20 -5.22 10.91
C ASN A 272 -18.95 -5.85 9.53
#